data_AF-A0A523B783-F1
#
_entry.id   AF-A0A523B783-F1
#
_cell.length_a   1.000
_cell.length_b   1.000
_cell.length_c   1.000
_cell.angle_alpha   90.00
_cell.angle_beta   90.00
_cell.angle_gamma   90.00
#
_symmetry.space_group_name_H-M   'P 1'
#
loop_
_entity.id
_entity.type
_entity.pdbx_description
1 polymer ?
#
loop_
_entity_poly.entity_id
_entity_poly.type
_entity_poly.pdbx_seq_one_letter_code
_entity_poly.pdbx_strand_id
1 'polypeptide(L)'
;MGELRFAFFLGCIMPNRYPGLEASVRRVFEKLGIELVDMKGASCCPAPGVVRSFKFDTWVALGARNLSIAEEMGLDIVTGCSGCYGTLRDIWYEHREKKEIRDKVDYYLSQIGKSFKGKIKVKHVLEVLHFDVGVEKLKEFIKKPLSNIKAAVHYGCHILKPSDKRPWKEGTEKPRFFDELVEVTGAKSINWKDKFMCCGAGGGVRSGALDVALHMTKEKIENAYASGADCIVNACSFCHLQFDTGQIEINKSYGTSFNMPIIYYTQLLGLAMGLSPEELGLHQNNVSVEPLLRKLGVN
;
A
#
# COMPACT_ATOMS: atom_id res chain seq x y z
N MET A 1 26.44 0.86 -0.87
CA MET A 1 25.54 1.11 0.28
C MET A 1 25.59 -0.13 1.14
N GLY A 2 25.49 -0.02 2.46
CA GLY A 2 25.22 -1.20 3.28
C GLY A 2 23.93 -1.88 2.77
N GLU A 3 23.89 -3.20 2.81
CA GLU A 3 22.73 -3.99 2.37
C GLU A 3 21.53 -3.61 3.26
N LEU A 4 20.54 -2.92 2.69
CA LEU A 4 19.30 -2.60 3.41
C LEU A 4 18.47 -3.88 3.51
N ARG A 5 18.00 -4.21 4.72
CA ARG A 5 17.25 -5.44 4.99
C ARG A 5 16.01 -5.10 5.80
N PHE A 6 14.86 -5.64 5.39
CA PHE A 6 13.59 -5.43 6.10
C PHE A 6 12.84 -6.74 6.29
N ALA A 7 12.13 -6.85 7.41
CA ALA A 7 11.12 -7.87 7.62
C ALA A 7 9.88 -7.52 6.77
N PHE A 8 9.56 -8.35 5.78
CA PHE A 8 8.47 -8.06 4.84
C PHE A 8 7.13 -8.60 5.36
N PHE A 9 6.27 -7.68 5.81
CA PHE A 9 4.93 -8.01 6.27
C PHE A 9 3.94 -8.00 5.10
N LEU A 10 3.59 -9.19 4.62
CA LEU A 10 2.73 -9.42 3.44
C LEU A 10 1.26 -9.02 3.66
N GLY A 11 0.76 -9.15 4.90
CA GLY A 11 -0.67 -9.03 5.17
C GLY A 11 -1.47 -10.19 4.56
N CYS A 12 -2.70 -9.91 4.10
CA CYS A 12 -3.61 -10.97 3.65
C CYS A 12 -3.93 -10.90 2.15
N ILE A 13 -4.26 -9.72 1.61
CA ILE A 13 -4.74 -9.59 0.22
C ILE A 13 -3.60 -9.76 -0.79
N MET A 14 -2.46 -9.12 -0.53
CA MET A 14 -1.29 -9.22 -1.40
C MET A 14 -0.88 -10.68 -1.65
N PRO A 15 -0.60 -11.52 -0.63
CA PRO A 15 -0.17 -12.88 -0.88
C PRO A 15 -1.29 -13.81 -1.39
N ASN A 16 -2.53 -13.62 -0.96
CA ASN A 16 -3.61 -14.60 -1.18
C ASN A 16 -4.62 -14.23 -2.27
N ARG A 17 -4.57 -13.02 -2.82
CA ARG A 17 -5.52 -12.54 -3.84
C ARG A 17 -4.84 -11.85 -5.02
N TYR A 18 -3.80 -11.07 -4.76
CA TYR A 18 -3.02 -10.41 -5.80
C TYR A 18 -1.52 -10.68 -5.64
N PRO A 19 -1.06 -11.94 -5.82
CA PRO A 19 0.34 -12.30 -5.62
C PRO A 19 1.29 -11.53 -6.56
N GLY A 20 0.80 -11.02 -7.69
CA GLY A 20 1.51 -10.08 -8.56
C GLY A 20 1.98 -8.81 -7.85
N LEU A 21 1.25 -8.32 -6.84
CA LEU A 21 1.70 -7.17 -6.03
C LEU A 21 2.89 -7.53 -5.14
N GLU A 22 2.92 -8.76 -4.61
CA GLU A 22 4.07 -9.25 -3.85
C GLU A 22 5.29 -9.37 -4.77
N ALA A 23 5.10 -10.00 -5.92
CA ALA A 23 6.14 -10.15 -6.93
C ALA A 23 6.73 -8.79 -7.33
N SER A 24 5.88 -7.80 -7.62
CA SER A 24 6.35 -6.46 -7.99
C SER A 24 7.13 -5.77 -6.88
N VAL A 25 6.73 -5.90 -5.61
CA VAL A 25 7.50 -5.37 -4.47
C VAL A 25 8.86 -6.06 -4.37
N ARG A 26 8.91 -7.39 -4.41
CA ARG A 26 10.16 -8.15 -4.30
C ARG A 26 11.13 -7.83 -5.43
N ARG A 27 10.67 -7.83 -6.69
CA ARG A 27 11.53 -7.56 -7.86
C ARG A 27 12.08 -6.14 -7.87
N VAL A 28 11.27 -5.15 -7.48
CA VAL A 28 11.74 -3.76 -7.36
C VAL A 28 12.78 -3.63 -6.24
N PHE A 29 12.52 -4.22 -5.07
CA PHE A 29 13.43 -4.11 -3.93
C PHE A 29 14.75 -4.85 -4.18
N GLU A 30 14.70 -6.04 -4.79
CA GLU A 30 15.89 -6.78 -5.24
C GLU A 30 16.74 -5.93 -6.19
N LYS A 31 16.11 -5.30 -7.19
CA LYS A 31 16.80 -4.44 -8.15
C LYS A 31 17.44 -3.21 -7.51
N LEU A 32 16.89 -2.73 -6.40
CA LEU A 32 17.44 -1.65 -5.60
C LEU A 32 18.52 -2.11 -4.60
N GLY A 33 18.80 -3.41 -4.53
CA GLY A 33 19.74 -4.00 -3.57
C GLY A 33 19.21 -4.03 -2.14
N ILE A 34 17.90 -4.20 -1.98
CA ILE A 34 17.22 -4.28 -0.68
C ILE A 34 16.69 -5.71 -0.47
N GLU A 35 17.14 -6.35 0.60
CA GLU A 35 16.69 -7.69 0.97
C GLU A 35 15.37 -7.62 1.73
N LEU A 36 14.39 -8.42 1.28
CA LEU A 36 13.12 -8.61 1.96
C LEU A 36 13.08 -9.99 2.61
N VAL A 37 13.13 -10.00 3.94
CA VAL A 37 13.16 -11.23 4.75
C VAL A 37 11.74 -11.60 5.18
N ASP A 38 11.35 -12.85 4.95
CA ASP A 38 10.01 -13.32 5.28
C ASP A 38 9.77 -13.39 6.79
N MET A 39 8.65 -12.80 7.23
CA MET A 39 8.19 -12.87 8.61
C MET A 39 7.44 -14.18 8.87
N LYS A 40 8.18 -15.29 9.04
CA LYS A 40 7.58 -16.61 9.29
C LYS A 40 6.64 -16.57 10.50
N GLY A 41 5.41 -17.06 10.31
CA GLY A 41 4.38 -17.05 11.34
C GLY A 41 3.69 -15.70 11.55
N ALA A 42 3.97 -14.68 10.72
CA ALA A 42 3.14 -13.47 10.66
C ALA A 42 1.70 -13.83 10.26
N SER A 43 0.73 -13.11 10.84
CA SER A 43 -0.70 -13.35 10.65
C SER A 43 -1.36 -12.12 10.01
N CYS A 44 -2.69 -12.05 10.06
CA CYS A 44 -3.38 -10.77 9.82
C CYS A 44 -2.81 -9.68 10.74
N CYS A 45 -2.75 -8.44 10.26
CA CYS A 45 -2.09 -7.32 10.95
C CYS A 45 -2.58 -7.01 12.37
N PRO A 46 -3.83 -7.20 12.81
CA PRO A 46 -5.10 -7.55 12.13
C PRO A 46 -5.83 -6.34 11.51
N ALA A 47 -6.75 -6.60 10.57
CA ALA A 47 -7.43 -5.54 9.82
C ALA A 47 -8.18 -4.57 10.76
N PRO A 48 -7.85 -3.26 10.76
CA PRO A 48 -8.38 -2.32 11.74
C PRO A 48 -9.86 -2.04 11.51
N GLY A 49 -10.36 -2.18 10.28
CA GLY A 49 -11.79 -1.95 9.99
C GLY A 49 -12.73 -2.93 10.69
N VAL A 50 -12.26 -4.14 11.00
CA VAL A 50 -13.08 -5.16 11.68
C VAL A 50 -12.61 -5.34 13.12
N VAL A 51 -11.35 -5.74 13.32
CA VAL A 51 -10.90 -6.19 14.64
C VAL A 51 -10.81 -5.04 15.63
N ARG A 52 -10.31 -3.86 15.23
CA ARG A 52 -10.27 -2.68 16.11
C ARG A 52 -11.67 -2.19 16.43
N SER A 53 -12.58 -2.20 15.45
CA SER A 53 -13.98 -1.81 15.61
C SER A 53 -14.76 -2.74 16.55
N PHE A 54 -14.42 -4.04 16.56
CA PHE A 54 -15.07 -5.02 17.43
C PHE A 54 -14.47 -5.05 18.83
N LYS A 55 -13.13 -5.13 18.93
CA LYS A 55 -12.42 -5.19 20.21
C LYS A 55 -11.00 -4.63 20.08
N PHE A 56 -10.82 -3.42 20.60
CA PHE A 56 -9.53 -2.71 20.58
C PHE A 56 -8.38 -3.56 21.14
N ASP A 57 -8.59 -4.21 22.27
CA ASP A 57 -7.57 -5.01 22.95
C ASP A 57 -7.11 -6.21 22.13
N THR A 58 -8.01 -6.86 21.39
CA THR A 58 -7.65 -7.95 20.46
C THR A 58 -6.81 -7.41 19.30
N TRP A 59 -7.14 -6.21 18.80
CA TRP A 59 -6.34 -5.55 17.76
C TRP A 59 -4.92 -5.22 18.25
N VAL A 60 -4.78 -4.72 19.48
CA VAL A 60 -3.47 -4.48 20.12
C VAL A 60 -2.70 -5.79 20.27
N ALA A 61 -3.30 -6.83 20.86
CA ALA A 61 -2.63 -8.10 21.14
C ALA A 61 -2.07 -8.76 19.87
N LEU A 62 -2.89 -8.86 18.81
CA LEU A 62 -2.49 -9.51 17.56
C LEU A 62 -1.48 -8.66 16.77
N GLY A 63 -1.61 -7.33 16.78
CA GLY A 63 -0.64 -6.44 16.15
C GLY A 63 0.70 -6.45 16.86
N ALA A 64 0.70 -6.43 18.19
CA ALA A 64 1.90 -6.58 19.01
C ALA A 64 2.61 -7.91 18.77
N ARG A 65 1.85 -9.00 18.60
CA ARG A 65 2.42 -10.31 18.24
C ARG A 65 3.19 -10.22 16.92
N ASN A 66 2.65 -9.56 15.89
CA ASN A 66 3.36 -9.37 14.63
C ASN A 66 4.62 -8.48 14.79
N LEU A 67 4.53 -7.41 15.59
CA LEU A 67 5.67 -6.54 15.89
C LEU A 67 6.81 -7.30 16.60
N SER A 68 6.48 -8.18 17.55
CA SER A 68 7.47 -8.99 18.26
C SER A 68 8.24 -9.94 17.35
N ILE A 69 7.63 -10.47 16.28
CA ILE A 69 8.31 -11.33 15.30
C ILE A 69 9.44 -10.56 14.62
N ALA A 70 9.17 -9.35 14.13
CA ALA A 70 10.19 -8.54 13.47
C ALA A 70 11.28 -8.07 14.45
N GLU A 71 10.92 -7.81 15.72
CA GLU A 71 11.91 -7.43 16.74
C GLU A 71 12.82 -8.60 17.12
N GLU A 72 12.30 -9.83 17.20
CA GLU A 72 13.09 -11.06 17.35
C GLU A 72 14.04 -11.27 16.16
N MET A 73 13.63 -10.90 14.95
CA MET A 73 14.48 -10.90 13.76
C MET A 73 15.53 -9.77 13.78
N GLY A 74 15.36 -8.76 14.64
CA GLY A 74 16.22 -7.58 14.66
C GLY A 74 16.09 -6.67 13.43
N LEU A 75 14.95 -6.73 12.73
CA LEU A 75 14.74 -6.01 11.46
C LEU A 75 13.54 -5.07 11.53
N ASP A 76 13.67 -3.90 10.91
CA ASP A 76 12.55 -3.00 10.65
C ASP A 76 11.51 -3.69 9.75
N ILE A 77 10.22 -3.39 9.98
CA ILE A 77 9.13 -3.89 9.13
C ILE A 77 8.94 -2.99 7.92
N VAL A 78 8.75 -3.60 6.75
CA VAL A 78 8.16 -2.95 5.57
C VAL A 78 6.87 -3.66 5.17
N THR A 79 5.86 -2.90 4.72
CA THR A 79 4.60 -3.46 4.19
C THR A 79 4.06 -2.66 3.02
N GLY A 80 3.43 -3.34 2.07
CA GLY A 80 2.81 -2.75 0.88
C GLY A 80 1.31 -2.45 1.00
N CYS A 81 0.76 -2.46 2.21
CA CYS A 81 -0.65 -2.24 2.45
C CYS A 81 -0.87 -1.12 3.48
N SER A 82 -1.65 -0.10 3.12
CA SER A 82 -1.94 1.02 4.02
C SER A 82 -2.70 0.58 5.29
N GLY A 83 -3.56 -0.44 5.20
CA GLY A 83 -4.26 -0.99 6.37
C GLY A 83 -3.34 -1.74 7.34
N CYS A 84 -2.39 -2.51 6.80
CA CYS A 84 -1.39 -3.22 7.60
C CYS A 84 -0.41 -2.22 8.23
N TYR A 85 0.05 -1.26 7.43
CA TYR A 85 0.88 -0.16 7.89
C TYR A 85 0.19 0.62 9.01
N GLY A 86 -1.06 1.06 8.82
CA GLY A 86 -1.81 1.77 9.85
C GLY A 86 -1.94 0.97 11.16
N THR A 87 -2.17 -0.34 11.09
CA THR A 87 -2.24 -1.17 12.31
C THR A 87 -0.90 -1.25 13.03
N LEU A 88 0.13 -1.73 12.33
CA LEU A 88 1.43 -2.00 12.93
C LEU A 88 2.10 -0.68 13.37
N ARG A 89 2.00 0.38 12.57
CA ARG A 89 2.55 1.71 12.85
C ARG A 89 1.86 2.36 14.04
N ASP A 90 0.53 2.30 14.11
CA ASP A 90 -0.20 2.95 15.20
C ASP A 90 0.09 2.25 16.54
N ILE A 91 0.10 0.92 16.58
CA ILE A 91 0.47 0.17 17.80
C ILE A 91 1.92 0.45 18.19
N TRP A 92 2.85 0.41 17.23
CA TRP A 92 4.26 0.73 17.47
C TRP A 92 4.44 2.14 18.04
N TYR A 93 3.78 3.13 17.43
CA TYR A 93 3.86 4.52 17.86
C TYR A 93 3.28 4.69 19.27
N GLU A 94 2.07 4.19 19.49
CA GLU A 94 1.38 4.34 20.77
C GLU A 94 2.05 3.56 21.89
N HIS A 95 2.68 2.42 21.62
CA HIS A 95 3.50 1.71 22.60
C HIS A 95 4.66 2.60 23.14
N ARG A 96 5.25 3.42 22.27
CA ARG A 96 6.34 4.35 22.64
C ARG A 96 5.82 5.56 23.43
N GLU A 97 4.66 6.08 23.06
CA GLU A 97 4.15 7.33 23.62
C GLU A 97 3.18 7.15 24.81
N LYS A 98 2.48 6.01 24.91
CA LYS A 98 1.40 5.80 25.87
C LYS A 98 1.68 4.61 26.77
N LYS A 99 1.86 4.86 28.07
CA LYS A 99 2.08 3.81 29.08
C LYS A 99 0.98 2.75 29.06
N GLU A 100 -0.29 3.15 28.93
CA GLU A 100 -1.42 2.21 28.88
C GLU A 100 -1.30 1.19 27.74
N ILE A 101 -0.91 1.62 26.54
CA ILE A 101 -0.73 0.73 25.40
C ILE A 101 0.48 -0.18 25.61
N ARG A 102 1.56 0.35 26.19
CA ARG A 102 2.74 -0.44 26.57
C ARG A 102 2.39 -1.55 27.55
N ASP A 103 1.67 -1.23 28.62
CA ASP A 103 1.25 -2.18 29.64
C ASP A 103 0.37 -3.29 29.04
N LYS A 104 -0.56 -2.94 28.13
CA LYS A 104 -1.39 -3.92 27.39
C LYS A 104 -0.54 -4.83 26.51
N VAL A 105 0.39 -4.27 25.76
CA VAL A 105 1.31 -5.03 24.89
C VAL A 105 2.15 -6.00 25.72
N ASP A 106 2.77 -5.53 26.80
CA ASP A 106 3.57 -6.36 27.70
C ASP A 106 2.74 -7.49 28.32
N TYR A 107 1.53 -7.17 28.80
CA TYR A 107 0.59 -8.16 29.32
C TYR A 107 0.27 -9.25 28.28
N TYR A 108 -0.23 -8.89 27.10
CA TYR A 108 -0.65 -9.86 26.09
C TYR A 108 0.50 -10.72 25.56
N LEU A 109 1.68 -10.13 25.35
CA LEU A 109 2.84 -10.88 24.86
C LEU A 109 3.41 -11.83 25.92
N SER A 110 3.37 -11.44 27.21
CA SER A 110 3.84 -12.32 28.30
C SER A 110 3.07 -13.64 28.36
N GLN A 111 1.77 -13.64 28.01
CA GLN A 111 0.92 -14.84 28.03
C GLN A 111 1.35 -15.89 27.00
N ILE A 112 2.16 -15.50 26.02
CA ILE A 112 2.66 -16.39 24.95
C ILE A 112 4.19 -16.44 24.93
N GLY A 113 4.85 -16.03 26.02
CA GLY A 113 6.31 -16.05 26.13
C GLY A 113 7.04 -15.11 25.18
N LYS A 114 6.39 -14.05 24.71
CA LYS A 114 6.96 -13.03 23.83
C LYS A 114 7.12 -11.69 24.55
N SER A 115 7.88 -10.78 23.96
CA SER A 115 7.97 -9.40 24.42
C SER A 115 8.20 -8.45 23.26
N PHE A 116 7.92 -7.16 23.48
CA PHE A 116 8.19 -6.11 22.50
C PHE A 116 8.74 -4.88 23.20
N LYS A 117 9.86 -4.34 22.71
CA LYS A 117 10.56 -3.19 23.31
C LYS A 117 10.51 -1.95 22.42
N GLY A 118 9.98 -2.07 21.20
CA GLY A 118 9.82 -0.93 20.28
C GLY A 118 11.12 -0.46 19.64
N LYS A 119 12.12 -1.34 19.50
CA LYS A 119 13.45 -1.01 18.94
C LYS A 119 13.45 -0.90 17.42
N ILE A 120 12.57 -1.66 16.77
CA ILE A 120 12.38 -1.64 15.31
C ILE A 120 11.49 -0.47 14.89
N LYS A 121 11.48 -0.14 13.61
CA LYS A 121 10.53 0.77 12.97
C LYS A 121 9.52 0.00 12.12
N VAL A 122 8.36 0.61 11.91
CA VAL A 122 7.35 0.14 10.95
C VAL A 122 7.27 1.14 9.81
N LYS A 123 7.55 0.67 8.59
CA LYS A 123 7.59 1.50 7.38
C LYS A 123 6.61 0.99 6.33
N HIS A 124 6.15 1.92 5.50
CA HIS A 124 5.44 1.59 4.26
C HIS A 124 6.43 1.48 3.09
N VAL A 125 6.12 0.71 2.03
CA VAL A 125 6.99 0.64 0.84
C VAL A 125 7.31 2.02 0.26
N LEU A 126 6.35 2.96 0.28
CA LEU A 126 6.57 4.33 -0.17
C LEU A 126 7.56 5.10 0.72
N GLU A 127 7.58 4.83 2.03
CA GLU A 127 8.56 5.46 2.94
C GLU A 127 9.97 4.96 2.65
N VAL A 128 10.12 3.66 2.39
CA VAL A 128 11.43 3.10 2.03
C VAL A 128 11.93 3.71 0.72
N LEU A 129 11.07 3.78 -0.29
CA LEU A 129 11.43 4.33 -1.60
C LEU A 129 11.69 5.84 -1.54
N HIS A 130 10.98 6.59 -0.69
CA HIS A 130 11.17 8.04 -0.55
C HIS A 130 12.34 8.41 0.36
N PHE A 131 12.44 7.83 1.56
CA PHE A 131 13.39 8.26 2.59
C PHE A 131 14.68 7.41 2.65
N ASP A 132 14.58 6.09 2.47
CA ASP A 132 15.76 5.22 2.60
C ASP A 132 16.51 5.08 1.27
N VAL A 133 15.79 5.07 0.14
CA VAL A 133 16.38 5.05 -1.20
C VAL A 133 16.61 6.47 -1.72
N GLY A 134 15.56 7.31 -1.68
CA GLY A 134 15.60 8.67 -2.21
C GLY A 134 15.14 8.76 -3.67
N VAL A 135 14.30 9.76 -3.95
CA VAL A 135 13.75 10.10 -5.27
C VAL A 135 14.86 10.27 -6.32
N GLU A 136 15.95 10.95 -5.98
CA GLU A 136 17.08 11.16 -6.91
C GLU A 136 17.77 9.86 -7.29
N LYS A 137 18.01 8.98 -6.31
CA LYS A 137 18.64 7.69 -6.56
C LYS A 137 17.73 6.78 -7.40
N LEU A 138 16.42 6.83 -7.20
CA LEU A 138 15.48 6.05 -8.01
C LEU A 138 15.60 6.36 -9.51
N LYS A 139 15.95 7.60 -9.89
CA LYS A 139 16.15 8.00 -11.31
C LYS A 139 17.23 7.17 -11.99
N GLU A 140 18.29 6.78 -11.28
CA GLU A 140 19.38 5.96 -11.81
C GLU A 140 18.92 4.56 -12.25
N PHE A 141 17.81 4.08 -11.70
CA PHE A 141 17.24 2.76 -12.03
C PHE A 141 16.22 2.82 -13.17
N ILE A 142 15.82 4.01 -13.62
CA ILE A 142 14.82 4.19 -14.67
C ILE A 142 15.44 3.93 -16.04
N LYS A 143 14.99 2.87 -16.71
CA LYS A 143 15.45 2.47 -18.04
C LYS A 143 14.44 2.77 -19.15
N LYS A 144 13.16 2.79 -18.80
CA LYS A 144 12.03 2.99 -19.73
C LYS A 144 11.08 4.04 -19.16
N PRO A 145 11.36 5.34 -19.33
CA PRO A 145 10.49 6.40 -18.83
C PRO A 145 9.05 6.28 -19.36
N LEU A 146 8.07 6.40 -18.47
CA LEU A 146 6.64 6.23 -18.78
C LEU A 146 5.98 7.54 -19.23
N SER A 147 6.67 8.33 -20.07
CA SER A 147 6.35 9.74 -20.39
C SER A 147 4.95 9.98 -20.97
N ASN A 148 4.34 8.96 -21.56
CA ASN A 148 3.01 9.05 -22.16
C ASN A 148 1.87 8.66 -21.21
N ILE A 149 2.16 8.36 -19.95
CA ILE A 149 1.17 7.92 -18.96
C ILE A 149 0.74 9.07 -18.06
N LYS A 150 -0.57 9.30 -17.99
CA LYS A 150 -1.24 10.17 -17.02
C LYS A 150 -1.80 9.32 -15.89
N ALA A 151 -1.19 9.40 -14.72
CA ALA A 151 -1.55 8.62 -13.55
C ALA A 151 -2.43 9.43 -12.59
N ALA A 152 -3.65 8.94 -12.31
CA ALA A 152 -4.46 9.41 -11.21
C ALA A 152 -3.97 8.77 -9.90
N VAL A 153 -3.16 9.51 -9.14
CA VAL A 153 -2.53 8.99 -7.92
C VAL A 153 -3.53 8.94 -6.76
N HIS A 154 -3.77 7.73 -6.25
CA HIS A 154 -4.57 7.46 -5.06
C HIS A 154 -3.66 7.16 -3.85
N TYR A 155 -3.50 8.15 -2.98
CA TYR A 155 -2.63 8.09 -1.81
C TYR A 155 -3.02 7.03 -0.77
N GLY A 156 -4.32 6.80 -0.59
CA GLY A 156 -4.82 5.94 0.49
C GLY A 156 -4.77 6.62 1.86
N CYS A 157 -5.86 6.48 2.62
CA CYS A 157 -6.04 7.26 3.84
C CYS A 157 -5.02 6.94 4.95
N HIS A 158 -4.70 5.67 5.16
CA HIS A 158 -3.89 5.22 6.30
C HIS A 158 -2.38 5.44 6.11
N ILE A 159 -1.90 5.78 4.90
CA ILE A 159 -0.51 6.19 4.67
C ILE A 159 -0.31 7.64 5.14
N LEU A 160 -1.32 8.49 4.95
CA LEU A 160 -1.30 9.92 5.31
C LEU A 160 -1.75 10.20 6.74
N LYS A 161 -2.73 9.43 7.22
CA LYS A 161 -3.48 9.75 8.45
C LYS A 161 -3.40 8.62 9.49
N PRO A 162 -3.39 8.97 10.80
CA PRO A 162 -3.34 10.33 11.34
C PRO A 162 -1.91 10.92 11.26
N SER A 163 -1.79 12.21 10.91
CA SER A 163 -0.51 12.81 10.48
C SER A 163 0.57 12.83 11.55
N ASP A 164 0.19 12.94 12.83
CA ASP A 164 1.09 12.88 13.98
C ASP A 164 1.85 11.54 14.08
N LYS A 165 1.27 10.46 13.54
CA LYS A 165 1.87 9.11 13.56
C LYS A 165 2.60 8.75 12.26
N ARG A 166 2.65 9.68 11.30
CA ARG A 166 3.21 9.45 9.96
C ARG A 166 4.45 10.34 9.75
N PRO A 167 5.41 9.91 8.92
CA PRO A 167 6.64 10.68 8.73
C PRO A 167 6.50 11.88 7.78
N TRP A 168 5.34 12.06 7.15
CA TRP A 168 5.12 13.06 6.10
C TRP A 168 4.91 14.46 6.67
N LYS A 169 5.81 15.39 6.32
CA LYS A 169 5.80 16.77 6.86
C LYS A 169 4.87 17.74 6.12
N GLU A 170 4.47 17.40 4.90
CA GLU A 170 3.67 18.25 4.00
C GLU A 170 2.17 18.33 4.37
N GLY A 171 1.78 17.69 5.48
CA GLY A 171 0.37 17.58 5.88
C GLY A 171 -0.40 16.56 5.03
N THR A 172 -1.73 16.61 5.12
CA THR A 172 -2.62 15.58 4.53
C THR A 172 -3.53 16.08 3.42
N GLU A 173 -3.65 17.39 3.26
CA GLU A 173 -4.55 18.03 2.29
C GLU A 173 -3.87 18.31 0.94
N LYS A 174 -2.55 18.50 0.92
CA LYS A 174 -1.77 18.72 -0.31
C LYS A 174 -0.38 18.04 -0.28
N PRO A 175 -0.27 16.75 0.11
CA PRO A 175 1.00 16.03 0.05
C PRO A 175 1.47 15.85 -1.40
N ARG A 176 2.78 15.70 -1.59
CA ARG A 176 3.47 15.53 -2.87
C ARG A 176 4.34 14.27 -2.94
N PHE A 177 4.75 13.68 -1.81
CA PHE A 177 5.68 12.53 -1.82
C PHE A 177 5.29 11.38 -2.76
N PHE A 178 4.00 11.06 -2.90
CA PHE A 178 3.58 9.95 -3.77
C PHE A 178 3.51 10.38 -5.23
N ASP A 179 3.18 11.65 -5.48
CA ASP A 179 3.26 12.24 -6.81
C ASP A 179 4.70 12.27 -7.31
N GLU A 180 5.66 12.69 -6.47
CA GLU A 180 7.09 12.67 -6.77
C GLU A 180 7.58 11.27 -7.13
N LEU A 181 7.19 10.27 -6.34
CA LEU A 181 7.52 8.87 -6.58
C LEU A 181 6.96 8.36 -7.93
N VAL A 182 5.77 8.79 -8.32
CA VAL A 182 5.18 8.46 -9.63
C VAL A 182 5.90 9.23 -10.74
N GLU A 183 6.18 10.52 -10.55
CA GLU A 183 6.85 11.39 -11.51
C GLU A 183 8.28 10.92 -11.83
N VAL A 184 9.00 10.32 -10.87
CA VAL A 184 10.31 9.69 -11.11
C VAL A 184 10.26 8.59 -12.18
N THR A 185 9.13 7.89 -12.32
CA THR A 185 8.98 6.85 -13.36
C THR A 185 8.90 7.43 -14.77
N GLY A 186 8.80 8.76 -14.91
CA GLY A 186 8.50 9.46 -16.14
C GLY A 186 6.99 9.66 -16.38
N ALA A 187 6.12 8.95 -15.64
CA ALA A 187 4.68 9.17 -15.71
C ALA A 187 4.30 10.56 -15.17
N LYS A 188 3.22 11.14 -15.66
CA LYS A 188 2.66 12.39 -15.15
C LYS A 188 1.63 12.10 -14.07
N SER A 189 1.89 12.49 -12.83
CA SER A 189 0.82 12.58 -11.82
C SER A 189 -0.10 13.74 -12.17
N ILE A 190 -1.36 13.45 -12.47
CA ILE A 190 -2.34 14.48 -12.82
C ILE A 190 -3.10 14.96 -11.58
N ASN A 191 -3.53 16.23 -11.62
CA ASN A 191 -4.51 16.72 -10.66
C ASN A 191 -5.91 16.27 -11.09
N TRP A 192 -6.74 15.88 -10.13
CA TRP A 192 -8.08 15.36 -10.38
C TRP A 192 -9.00 15.66 -9.20
N LYS A 193 -10.30 15.75 -9.49
CA LYS A 193 -11.32 16.10 -8.50
C LYS A 193 -11.30 15.10 -7.33
N ASP A 194 -11.34 15.63 -6.12
CA ASP A 194 -11.37 14.86 -4.86
C ASP A 194 -10.26 13.80 -4.74
N LYS A 195 -9.06 14.12 -5.25
CA LYS A 195 -7.86 13.26 -5.22
C LYS A 195 -7.63 12.55 -3.88
N PHE A 196 -7.78 13.27 -2.76
CA PHE A 196 -7.51 12.75 -1.41
C PHE A 196 -8.71 12.08 -0.72
N MET A 197 -9.89 12.01 -1.37
CA MET A 197 -11.04 11.29 -0.80
C MET A 197 -10.78 9.78 -0.71
N CYS A 198 -11.46 9.13 0.25
CA CYS A 198 -11.37 7.69 0.49
C CYS A 198 -11.87 6.87 -0.71
N CYS A 199 -11.31 5.68 -0.92
CA CYS A 199 -11.84 4.71 -1.90
C CYS A 199 -13.16 4.05 -1.43
N GLY A 200 -13.64 4.31 -0.22
CA GLY A 200 -14.88 3.75 0.33
C GLY A 200 -14.75 2.39 1.01
N ALA A 201 -13.63 1.68 0.85
CA ALA A 201 -13.53 0.30 1.31
C ALA A 201 -13.19 0.14 2.81
N GLY A 202 -12.43 1.09 3.37
CA GLY A 202 -11.88 1.02 4.73
C GLY A 202 -12.94 0.99 5.84
N GLY A 203 -12.50 0.78 7.09
CA GLY A 203 -13.42 0.83 8.25
C GLY A 203 -14.46 -0.30 8.29
N GLY A 204 -14.29 -1.36 7.49
CA GLY A 204 -15.29 -2.44 7.37
C GLY A 204 -16.43 -2.12 6.40
N VAL A 205 -16.44 -0.94 5.78
CA VAL A 205 -17.54 -0.48 4.92
C VAL A 205 -17.73 -1.36 3.69
N ARG A 206 -16.64 -1.80 3.02
CA ARG A 206 -16.76 -2.75 1.89
C ARG A 206 -17.56 -4.01 2.26
N SER A 207 -17.37 -4.53 3.47
CA SER A 207 -18.03 -5.75 3.94
C SER A 207 -19.42 -5.49 4.53
N GLY A 208 -19.61 -4.36 5.22
CA GLY A 208 -20.86 -4.05 5.93
C GLY A 208 -21.88 -3.23 5.14
N ALA A 209 -21.43 -2.46 4.15
CA ALA A 209 -22.25 -1.56 3.32
C ALA A 209 -21.60 -1.41 1.94
N LEU A 210 -21.67 -2.49 1.15
CA LEU A 210 -20.99 -2.59 -0.14
C LEU A 210 -21.43 -1.50 -1.13
N ASP A 211 -22.73 -1.19 -1.18
CA ASP A 211 -23.30 -0.13 -2.00
C ASP A 211 -22.66 1.25 -1.73
N VAL A 212 -22.46 1.59 -0.45
CA VAL A 212 -21.78 2.82 -0.04
C VAL A 212 -20.32 2.81 -0.50
N ALA A 213 -19.61 1.70 -0.30
CA ALA A 213 -18.23 1.56 -0.73
C ALA A 213 -18.08 1.71 -2.26
N LEU A 214 -18.98 1.08 -3.03
CA LEU A 214 -18.99 1.15 -4.48
C LEU A 214 -19.38 2.53 -5.00
N HIS A 215 -20.32 3.23 -4.35
CA HIS A 215 -20.69 4.60 -4.72
C HIS A 215 -19.48 5.55 -4.67
N MET A 216 -18.70 5.50 -3.57
CA MET A 216 -17.48 6.30 -3.45
C MET A 216 -16.39 5.90 -4.46
N THR A 217 -16.28 4.60 -4.75
CA THR A 217 -15.31 4.10 -5.73
C THR A 217 -15.67 4.56 -7.15
N LYS A 218 -16.96 4.49 -7.50
CA LYS A 218 -17.52 4.97 -8.76
C LYS A 218 -17.20 6.44 -8.96
N GLU A 219 -17.47 7.30 -7.96
CA GLU A 219 -17.14 8.73 -8.03
C GLU A 219 -15.66 8.97 -8.33
N LYS A 220 -14.77 8.23 -7.65
CA LYS A 220 -13.32 8.35 -7.93
C LYS A 220 -12.94 7.90 -9.34
N ILE A 221 -13.53 6.82 -9.85
CA ILE A 221 -13.26 6.36 -11.22
C ILE A 221 -13.78 7.37 -12.25
N GLU A 222 -14.96 7.94 -12.03
CA GLU A 222 -15.53 9.00 -12.87
C GLU A 222 -14.62 10.24 -12.88
N ASN A 223 -14.15 10.69 -11.71
CA ASN A 223 -13.21 11.80 -11.61
C ASN A 223 -11.87 11.51 -12.31
N ALA A 224 -11.38 10.26 -12.24
CA ALA A 224 -10.17 9.84 -12.94
C ALA A 224 -10.37 9.92 -14.47
N TYR A 225 -11.47 9.35 -15.00
CA TYR A 225 -11.81 9.46 -16.43
C TYR A 225 -11.98 10.92 -16.87
N ALA A 226 -12.71 11.73 -16.11
CA ALA A 226 -12.94 13.15 -16.43
C ALA A 226 -11.63 13.96 -16.49
N SER A 227 -10.60 13.55 -15.74
CA SER A 227 -9.27 14.16 -15.78
C SER A 227 -8.36 13.65 -16.92
N GLY A 228 -8.83 12.67 -17.70
CA GLY A 228 -8.06 12.02 -18.76
C GLY A 228 -6.96 11.10 -18.24
N ALA A 229 -7.18 10.45 -17.09
CA ALA A 229 -6.27 9.45 -16.55
C ALA A 229 -6.18 8.22 -17.46
N ASP A 230 -4.97 7.69 -17.63
CA ASP A 230 -4.74 6.39 -18.28
C ASP A 230 -4.82 5.23 -17.30
N CYS A 231 -4.58 5.49 -16.02
CA CYS A 231 -4.65 4.53 -14.94
C CYS A 231 -4.84 5.21 -13.58
N ILE A 232 -5.29 4.44 -12.60
CA ILE A 232 -5.23 4.81 -11.18
C ILE A 232 -4.05 4.09 -10.55
N VAL A 233 -3.13 4.85 -9.93
CA VAL A 233 -1.97 4.31 -9.23
C VAL A 233 -2.21 4.34 -7.72
N ASN A 234 -2.05 3.21 -7.05
CA ASN A 234 -2.20 3.10 -5.60
C ASN A 234 -1.02 2.38 -4.95
N ALA A 235 -0.92 2.47 -3.62
CA ALA A 235 0.06 1.71 -2.85
C ALA A 235 -0.61 0.98 -1.68
N CYS A 236 -1.81 0.43 -1.88
CA CYS A 236 -2.49 -0.37 -0.87
C CYS A 236 -3.25 -1.52 -1.50
N SER A 237 -2.94 -2.76 -1.10
CA SER A 237 -3.63 -3.95 -1.59
C SER A 237 -5.17 -3.91 -1.41
N PHE A 238 -5.68 -3.24 -0.35
CA PHE A 238 -7.13 -3.11 -0.12
C PHE A 238 -7.75 -2.06 -1.05
N CYS A 239 -7.06 -0.95 -1.31
CA CYS A 239 -7.48 0.03 -2.32
C CYS A 239 -7.42 -0.58 -3.72
N HIS A 240 -6.38 -1.37 -4.01
CA HIS A 240 -6.23 -2.10 -5.26
C HIS A 240 -7.45 -3.03 -5.48
N LEU A 241 -7.79 -3.88 -4.51
CA LEU A 241 -8.99 -4.72 -4.57
C LEU A 241 -10.26 -3.90 -4.83
N GLN A 242 -10.43 -2.77 -4.11
CA GLN A 242 -11.63 -1.94 -4.24
C GLN A 242 -11.76 -1.33 -5.63
N PHE A 243 -10.67 -0.82 -6.22
CA PHE A 243 -10.75 -0.24 -7.56
C PHE A 243 -10.80 -1.29 -8.66
N ASP A 244 -10.10 -2.41 -8.49
CA ASP A 244 -9.96 -3.43 -9.51
C ASP A 244 -11.22 -4.31 -9.56
N THR A 245 -11.46 -5.13 -8.53
CA THR A 245 -12.69 -5.94 -8.44
C THR A 245 -13.95 -5.07 -8.32
N GLY A 246 -13.88 -3.92 -7.64
CA GLY A 246 -15.05 -3.07 -7.48
C GLY A 246 -15.56 -2.45 -8.78
N GLN A 247 -14.73 -2.31 -9.82
CA GLN A 247 -15.21 -1.92 -11.15
C GLN A 247 -16.19 -2.94 -11.74
N ILE A 248 -15.90 -4.24 -11.57
CA ILE A 248 -16.79 -5.32 -12.04
C ILE A 248 -18.13 -5.25 -11.30
N GLU A 249 -18.08 -5.02 -9.99
CA GLU A 249 -19.27 -4.87 -9.14
C GLU A 249 -20.07 -3.61 -9.52
N ILE A 250 -19.40 -2.48 -9.77
CA ILE A 250 -20.01 -1.21 -10.19
C ILE A 250 -20.65 -1.35 -11.57
N ASN A 251 -19.98 -1.98 -12.54
CA ASN A 251 -20.53 -2.21 -13.88
C ASN A 251 -21.83 -3.02 -13.78
N LYS A 252 -21.86 -4.06 -12.95
CA LYS A 252 -23.05 -4.87 -12.72
C LYS A 252 -24.18 -4.10 -12.02
N SER A 253 -23.86 -3.33 -10.96
CA SER A 253 -24.87 -2.67 -10.14
C SER A 253 -25.42 -1.36 -10.74
N TYR A 254 -24.60 -0.63 -11.48
CA TYR A 254 -24.94 0.70 -12.01
C TYR A 254 -25.10 0.73 -13.54
N GLY A 255 -24.95 -0.41 -14.24
CA GLY A 255 -25.04 -0.46 -15.70
C GLY A 255 -23.95 0.36 -16.41
N THR A 256 -22.79 0.51 -15.76
CA THR A 256 -21.62 1.20 -16.33
C THR A 256 -20.70 0.23 -17.06
N SER A 257 -19.69 0.75 -17.76
CA SER A 257 -18.74 -0.01 -18.55
C SER A 257 -17.29 0.42 -18.26
N PHE A 258 -16.98 0.68 -16.99
CA PHE A 258 -15.64 1.06 -16.59
C PHE A 258 -14.63 -0.06 -16.85
N ASN A 259 -13.45 0.34 -17.31
CA ASN A 259 -12.31 -0.51 -17.58
C ASN A 259 -11.01 0.27 -17.36
N MET A 260 -10.92 0.97 -16.21
CA MET A 260 -9.79 1.80 -15.81
C MET A 260 -8.67 0.90 -15.29
N PRO A 261 -7.48 0.88 -15.91
CA PRO A 261 -6.34 0.12 -15.40
C PRO A 261 -5.96 0.54 -13.99
N ILE A 262 -5.89 -0.43 -13.08
CA ILE A 262 -5.50 -0.22 -11.69
C ILE A 262 -4.08 -0.75 -11.51
N ILE A 263 -3.15 0.14 -11.15
CA ILE A 263 -1.72 -0.19 -11.07
C ILE A 263 -1.24 0.02 -9.64
N TYR A 264 -0.61 -1.00 -9.07
CA TYR A 264 0.11 -0.83 -7.82
C TYR A 264 1.47 -0.17 -8.06
N TYR A 265 1.91 0.70 -7.16
CA TYR A 265 3.07 1.55 -7.42
C TYR A 265 4.34 0.78 -7.80
N THR A 266 4.66 -0.35 -7.16
CA THR A 266 5.85 -1.12 -7.53
C THR A 266 5.70 -1.85 -8.87
N GLN A 267 4.47 -2.08 -9.37
CA GLN A 267 4.27 -2.51 -10.75
C GLN A 267 4.64 -1.36 -11.71
N LEU A 268 4.18 -0.13 -11.45
CA LEU A 268 4.54 1.04 -12.26
C LEU A 268 6.05 1.30 -12.26
N LEU A 269 6.66 1.34 -11.07
CA LEU A 269 8.09 1.57 -10.90
C LEU A 269 8.90 0.45 -11.56
N GLY A 270 8.48 -0.80 -11.43
CA GLY A 270 9.12 -1.94 -12.07
C GLY A 270 9.13 -1.86 -13.60
N LEU A 271 8.00 -1.45 -14.22
CA LEU A 271 7.93 -1.20 -15.67
C LEU A 271 8.95 -0.13 -16.08
N ALA A 272 9.03 0.96 -15.33
CA ALA A 272 9.97 2.05 -15.58
C ALA A 272 11.44 1.62 -15.40
N MET A 273 11.70 0.68 -14.49
CA MET A 273 13.00 0.01 -14.34
C MET A 273 13.31 -0.99 -15.45
N GLY A 274 12.36 -1.26 -16.35
CA GLY A 274 12.50 -2.20 -17.46
C GLY A 274 12.25 -3.67 -17.10
N LEU A 275 11.56 -3.95 -15.99
CA LEU A 275 11.03 -5.30 -15.71
C LEU A 275 9.83 -5.58 -16.63
N SER A 276 9.62 -6.85 -16.97
CA SER A 276 8.50 -7.28 -17.82
C SER A 276 7.15 -7.25 -17.08
N PRO A 277 6.01 -7.13 -17.79
CA PRO A 277 4.70 -7.21 -17.15
C PRO A 277 4.44 -8.52 -16.41
N GLU A 278 5.04 -9.62 -16.88
CA GLU A 278 4.92 -10.94 -16.27
C GLU A 278 5.64 -11.00 -14.92
N GLU A 279 6.87 -10.49 -14.83
CA GLU A 279 7.62 -10.40 -13.56
C GLU A 279 6.91 -9.54 -12.51
N LEU A 280 6.08 -8.59 -12.97
CA LEU A 280 5.32 -7.67 -12.12
C LEU A 280 3.89 -8.16 -11.84
N GLY A 281 3.54 -9.34 -12.36
CA GLY A 281 2.22 -9.96 -12.18
C GLY A 281 1.06 -9.09 -12.64
N LEU A 282 1.26 -8.22 -13.64
CA LEU A 282 0.23 -7.31 -14.15
C LEU A 282 -0.97 -8.05 -14.77
N HIS A 283 -0.72 -9.24 -15.32
CA HIS A 283 -1.76 -10.14 -15.86
C HIS A 283 -2.70 -10.71 -14.79
N GLN A 284 -2.39 -10.54 -13.50
CA GLN A 284 -3.19 -11.05 -12.38
C GLN A 284 -4.19 -10.03 -11.84
N ASN A 285 -4.21 -8.81 -12.39
CA ASN A 285 -5.24 -7.83 -12.09
C ASN A 285 -6.55 -8.26 -12.78
N ASN A 286 -7.70 -8.05 -12.16
CA ASN A 286 -8.99 -8.45 -12.72
C ASN A 286 -9.43 -7.52 -13.86
N VAL A 287 -9.14 -6.22 -13.75
CA VAL A 287 -9.34 -5.26 -14.83
C VAL A 287 -8.10 -5.27 -15.72
N SER A 288 -8.32 -5.48 -17.01
CA SER A 288 -7.22 -5.61 -17.97
C SER A 288 -6.36 -4.36 -17.99
N VAL A 289 -5.05 -4.55 -17.82
CA VAL A 289 -4.03 -3.50 -17.95
C VAL A 289 -3.47 -3.39 -19.37
N GLU A 290 -3.96 -4.22 -20.31
CA GLU A 290 -3.56 -4.21 -21.72
C GLU A 290 -3.67 -2.84 -22.41
N PRO A 291 -4.73 -2.03 -22.18
CA PRO A 291 -4.79 -0.69 -22.76
C PRO A 291 -3.61 0.19 -22.34
N LEU A 292 -3.14 0.05 -21.10
CA LEU A 292 -1.97 0.77 -20.59
C LEU A 292 -0.67 0.23 -21.19
N LEU A 293 -0.52 -1.09 -21.27
CA LEU A 293 0.67 -1.74 -21.85
C LEU A 293 0.86 -1.39 -23.33
N ARG A 294 -0.24 -1.40 -24.10
CA ARG A 294 -0.23 -0.93 -25.50
C ARG A 294 0.23 0.51 -25.63
N LYS A 295 -0.21 1.39 -24.73
CA LYS A 295 0.22 2.80 -24.72
C LYS A 295 1.71 2.96 -24.41
N LEU A 296 2.28 2.00 -23.67
CA LEU A 296 3.71 1.93 -23.35
C LEU A 296 4.54 1.23 -24.44
N GLY A 297 3.91 0.67 -25.48
CA GLY A 297 4.60 -0.16 -26.47
C GLY A 297 5.19 -1.45 -25.88
N VAL A 298 4.59 -1.94 -24.80
CA VAL A 298 4.96 -3.21 -24.15
C VAL A 298 3.95 -4.26 -24.61
N ASN A 299 4.44 -5.27 -25.34
CA ASN A 299 3.68 -6.45 -25.74
C ASN A 299 3.85 -7.57 -24.71
#